data_AF-A0A7S2MP02-F1
#
_entry.id   AF-A0A7S2MP02-F1
#
_cell.length_a   1.000
_cell.length_b   1.000
_cell.length_c   1.000
_cell.angle_alpha   90.00
_cell.angle_beta   90.00
_cell.angle_gamma   90.00
#
_symmetry.space_group_name_H-M   'P 1'
#
loop_
_entity.id
_entity.type
_entity.pdbx_description
1 polymer ?
#
loop_
_entity_poly.entity_id
_entity_poly.type
_entity_poly.pdbx_seq_one_letter_code
_entity_poly.pdbx_strand_id
1 'polypeptide(L)'
;DWARLAARYARCAHVVGADLRNEVRFCPWPFRWPSLSSNPLVRLTFGHSWTEAAAMCAERVLASSPDLLIVVERVIWPMRSVEPYFAAPLLPRLAGRLVLGVHHYSWNGPGRYLPFGVTENRGFQRCAHIALRALGFFSKENYGDMSLETLRGVLHDQWGHLLETDRCPVWVSEFGSGGPDNSYDFEFFQRFVTCLGALDVDFAYWPLNVGQKASGD
;
A
#
# COMPACT_ATOMS: atom_id res chain seq x y z
N ASP A 1 -11.59 11.43 17.02
CA ASP A 1 -10.64 10.31 16.90
C ASP A 1 -11.33 9.15 16.19
N TRP A 2 -10.61 8.07 15.89
CA TRP A 2 -11.15 6.88 15.23
C TRP A 2 -12.30 6.22 16.00
N ALA A 3 -12.28 6.21 17.33
CA ALA A 3 -13.37 5.65 18.14
C ALA A 3 -14.66 6.44 17.98
N ARG A 4 -14.59 7.79 17.89
CA ARG A 4 -15.76 8.62 17.58
C ARG A 4 -16.34 8.36 16.20
N LEU A 5 -15.50 8.12 15.19
CA LEU A 5 -15.97 7.76 13.84
C LEU A 5 -16.63 6.38 13.84
N ALA A 6 -15.99 5.38 14.45
CA ALA A 6 -16.55 4.05 14.61
C ALA A 6 -17.92 4.10 15.31
N ALA A 7 -18.00 4.76 16.47
CA ALA A 7 -19.26 4.92 17.21
C ALA A 7 -20.35 5.65 16.41
N ARG A 8 -19.98 6.65 15.60
CA ARG A 8 -20.93 7.37 14.73
C ARG A 8 -21.55 6.45 13.68
N TYR A 9 -20.77 5.55 13.11
CA TYR A 9 -21.19 4.66 12.02
C TYR A 9 -21.56 3.24 12.46
N ALA A 10 -21.49 2.93 13.76
CA ALA A 10 -21.74 1.59 14.32
C ALA A 10 -23.10 0.96 13.93
N ARG A 11 -24.10 1.79 13.58
CA ARG A 11 -25.43 1.34 13.16
C ARG A 11 -25.67 1.40 11.65
N CYS A 12 -24.65 1.70 10.85
CA CYS A 12 -24.73 1.71 9.40
C CYS A 12 -24.21 0.38 8.84
N ALA A 13 -25.13 -0.51 8.44
CA ALA A 13 -24.77 -1.84 7.93
C ALA A 13 -23.90 -1.82 6.66
N HIS A 14 -23.84 -0.69 5.95
CA HIS A 14 -23.00 -0.51 4.76
C HIS A 14 -21.54 -0.14 5.09
N VAL A 15 -21.23 0.17 6.35
CA VAL A 15 -19.85 0.44 6.80
C VAL A 15 -19.27 -0.87 7.29
N VAL A 16 -18.50 -1.52 6.41
CA VAL A 16 -17.97 -2.88 6.64
C VAL A 16 -16.60 -2.89 7.32
N GLY A 17 -15.87 -1.77 7.32
CA GLY A 17 -14.54 -1.71 7.91
C GLY A 17 -13.97 -0.31 8.07
N ALA A 18 -12.76 -0.26 8.63
CA ALA A 18 -11.98 0.95 8.86
C ALA A 18 -10.56 0.78 8.31
N ASP A 19 -10.23 1.54 7.27
CA ASP A 19 -8.84 1.74 6.83
C ASP A 19 -8.17 2.77 7.73
N LEU A 20 -7.24 2.27 8.56
CA LEU A 20 -6.68 3.04 9.66
C LEU A 20 -5.79 4.21 9.21
N ARG A 21 -5.14 4.10 8.03
CA ARG A 21 -4.28 5.14 7.48
C ARG A 21 -3.92 4.85 6.01
N ASN A 22 -4.45 5.68 5.12
CA ASN A 22 -4.06 5.72 3.72
C ASN A 22 -2.55 5.95 3.53
N GLU A 23 -1.89 5.23 2.62
CA GLU A 23 -0.53 5.48 2.14
C GLU A 23 0.50 5.76 3.26
N VAL A 24 0.78 4.76 4.09
CA VAL A 24 1.82 4.89 5.12
C VAL A 24 3.17 5.09 4.45
N ARG A 25 3.70 6.31 4.52
CA ARG A 25 4.91 6.73 3.81
C ARG A 25 5.84 7.56 4.69
N PHE A 26 7.02 7.81 4.14
CA PHE A 26 7.96 8.76 4.69
C PHE A 26 7.32 10.14 4.90
N CYS A 27 7.57 10.73 6.06
CA CYS A 27 7.20 12.09 6.36
C CYS A 27 8.42 13.01 6.15
N PRO A 28 8.41 13.93 5.16
CA PRO A 28 9.53 14.82 4.86
C PRO A 28 9.97 15.67 6.05
N TRP A 29 9.03 16.09 6.89
CA TRP A 29 9.32 16.86 8.09
C TRP A 29 8.53 16.30 9.27
N PRO A 30 9.17 15.83 10.36
CA PRO A 30 10.59 15.96 10.71
C PRO A 30 11.44 14.75 10.27
N PHE A 31 11.45 14.39 8.98
CA PHE A 31 12.24 13.26 8.42
C PHE A 31 11.99 11.92 9.13
N ARG A 32 10.75 11.41 9.06
CA ARG A 32 10.38 10.13 9.69
C ARG A 32 10.09 9.04 8.68
N TRP A 33 10.80 7.93 8.81
CA TRP A 33 10.51 6.71 8.06
C TRP A 33 9.62 5.78 8.88
N PRO A 34 8.50 5.26 8.33
CA PRO A 34 7.71 4.26 9.03
C PRO A 34 8.52 2.97 9.22
N SER A 35 8.60 2.51 10.46
CA SER A 35 9.24 1.24 10.80
C SER A 35 8.20 0.14 10.92
N LEU A 36 8.54 -1.08 10.48
CA LEU A 36 7.80 -2.30 10.81
C LEU A 36 8.45 -3.08 11.96
N SER A 37 9.64 -2.65 12.40
CA SER A 37 10.40 -3.32 13.44
C SER A 37 9.89 -2.92 14.82
N SER A 38 9.54 -3.91 15.63
CA SER A 38 9.21 -3.79 17.05
C SER A 38 10.45 -3.82 17.96
N ASN A 39 11.66 -3.75 17.41
CA ASN A 39 12.90 -3.70 18.20
C ASN A 39 12.92 -2.43 19.08
N PRO A 40 13.12 -2.56 20.41
CA PRO A 40 13.14 -1.43 21.34
C PRO A 40 14.15 -0.33 20.96
N LEU A 41 15.32 -0.69 20.44
CA LEU A 41 16.34 0.29 20.02
C LEU A 41 15.90 1.07 18.77
N VAL A 42 15.20 0.41 17.83
CA VAL A 42 14.61 1.07 16.66
C VAL A 42 13.48 2.00 17.11
N ARG A 43 12.70 1.59 18.12
CA ARG A 43 11.60 2.39 18.68
C ARG A 43 12.06 3.70 19.33
N LEU A 44 13.28 3.75 19.88
CA LEU A 44 13.87 5.00 20.40
C LEU A 44 14.08 6.04 19.30
N THR A 45 14.43 5.60 18.08
CA THR A 45 14.74 6.49 16.95
C THR A 45 13.50 6.80 16.11
N PHE A 46 12.65 5.81 15.85
CA PHE A 46 11.54 5.93 14.89
C PHE A 46 10.15 5.96 15.55
N GLY A 47 10.08 5.80 16.88
CA GLY A 47 8.81 5.66 17.60
C GLY A 47 8.19 4.29 17.39
N HIS A 48 6.89 4.18 17.67
CA HIS A 48 6.13 2.94 17.47
C HIS A 48 6.24 2.44 16.03
N SER A 49 6.31 1.13 15.86
CA SER A 49 6.17 0.53 14.54
C SER A 49 4.77 0.81 13.99
N TRP A 50 4.63 0.78 12.67
CA TRP A 50 3.33 0.92 12.04
C TRP A 50 2.37 -0.20 12.50
N THR A 51 2.85 -1.44 12.63
CA THR A 51 2.03 -2.56 13.10
C THR A 51 1.55 -2.38 14.55
N GLU A 52 2.37 -1.80 15.43
CA GLU A 52 1.97 -1.41 16.79
C GLU A 52 0.93 -0.30 16.80
N ALA A 53 1.15 0.77 16.02
CA ALA A 53 0.21 1.88 15.94
C ALA A 53 -1.15 1.44 15.39
N ALA A 54 -1.14 0.59 14.36
CA ALA A 54 -2.33 -0.01 13.77
C ALA A 54 -3.08 -0.89 14.79
N ALA A 55 -2.39 -1.77 15.52
CA ALA A 55 -3.02 -2.60 16.56
C ALA A 55 -3.67 -1.75 17.66
N MET A 56 -2.99 -0.72 18.16
CA MET A 56 -3.53 0.19 19.19
C MET A 56 -4.73 1.01 18.69
N CYS A 57 -4.77 1.35 17.40
CA CYS A 57 -5.90 2.04 16.80
C CYS A 57 -7.09 1.08 16.62
N ALA A 58 -6.82 -0.13 16.11
CA ALA A 58 -7.80 -1.19 15.91
C ALA A 58 -8.51 -1.56 17.21
N GLU A 59 -7.79 -1.71 18.33
CA GLU A 59 -8.38 -1.98 19.65
C GLU A 59 -9.42 -0.92 20.05
N ARG A 60 -9.14 0.36 19.77
CA ARG A 60 -10.09 1.46 20.06
C ARG A 60 -11.28 1.47 19.12
N VAL A 61 -11.08 1.14 17.84
CA VAL A 61 -12.16 1.02 16.85
C VAL A 61 -13.09 -0.13 17.25
N LEU A 62 -12.54 -1.31 17.50
CA LEU A 62 -13.30 -2.53 17.82
C LEU A 62 -14.00 -2.44 19.17
N ALA A 63 -13.45 -1.70 20.14
CA ALA A 63 -14.16 -1.41 21.40
C ALA A 63 -15.47 -0.62 21.18
N SER A 64 -15.56 0.17 20.09
CA SER A 64 -16.75 0.95 19.75
C SER A 64 -17.64 0.28 18.70
N SER A 65 -17.06 -0.57 17.85
CA SER A 65 -17.74 -1.24 16.74
C SER A 65 -17.07 -2.59 16.48
N PRO A 66 -17.47 -3.64 17.23
CA PRO A 66 -16.76 -4.92 17.25
C PRO A 66 -16.85 -5.70 15.93
N ASP A 67 -17.80 -5.33 15.06
CA ASP A 67 -18.06 -6.04 13.80
C ASP A 67 -17.30 -5.52 12.59
N LEU A 68 -16.57 -4.40 12.73
CA LEU A 68 -15.82 -3.82 11.63
C LEU A 68 -14.61 -4.69 11.26
N LEU A 69 -14.38 -4.82 9.95
CA LEU A 69 -13.08 -5.22 9.42
C LEU A 69 -12.07 -4.10 9.66
N ILE A 70 -10.83 -4.48 9.91
CA ILE A 70 -9.72 -3.55 10.13
C ILE A 70 -8.77 -3.67 8.95
N VAL A 71 -8.75 -2.62 8.12
CA VAL A 71 -7.83 -2.53 6.99
C VAL A 71 -6.53 -1.88 7.48
N VAL A 72 -5.43 -2.61 7.31
CA VAL A 72 -4.07 -2.12 7.61
C VAL A 72 -3.28 -2.04 6.32
N GLU A 73 -3.03 -0.83 5.85
CA GLU A 73 -2.28 -0.65 4.61
C GLU A 73 -0.79 -0.96 4.77
N ARG A 74 -0.22 -1.47 3.68
CA ARG A 74 1.23 -1.63 3.54
C ARG A 74 1.92 -0.26 3.46
N VAL A 75 3.15 -0.18 3.97
CA VAL A 75 4.04 0.96 3.72
C VAL A 75 4.33 1.05 2.22
N ILE A 76 4.01 2.19 1.61
CA ILE A 76 4.00 2.30 0.14
C ILE A 76 5.38 2.46 -0.50
N TRP A 77 6.39 2.81 0.30
CA TRP A 77 7.74 3.00 -0.21
C TRP A 77 8.78 2.44 0.74
N PRO A 78 9.65 1.52 0.27
CA PRO A 78 9.46 0.67 -0.91
C PRO A 78 8.27 -0.30 -0.74
N MET A 79 7.64 -0.70 -1.84
CA MET A 79 6.55 -1.70 -1.82
C MET A 79 7.11 -3.11 -1.55
N ARG A 80 7.13 -3.52 -0.29
CA ARG A 80 7.70 -4.84 0.11
C ARG A 80 6.64 -5.91 0.28
N SER A 81 7.10 -7.13 0.57
CA SER A 81 6.19 -8.18 1.03
C SER A 81 5.46 -7.76 2.30
N VAL A 82 4.19 -8.14 2.39
CA VAL A 82 3.36 -7.91 3.58
C VAL A 82 3.59 -8.95 4.67
N GLU A 83 4.46 -9.95 4.45
CA GLU A 83 4.81 -10.98 5.44
C GLU A 83 5.12 -10.43 6.85
N PRO A 84 5.86 -9.32 7.02
CA PRO A 84 6.16 -8.77 8.35
C PRO A 84 4.93 -8.28 9.13
N TYR A 85 3.79 -8.07 8.47
CA TYR A 85 2.54 -7.62 9.12
C TYR A 85 1.85 -8.73 9.91
N PHE A 86 2.24 -9.99 9.70
CA PHE A 86 1.68 -11.14 10.41
C PHE A 86 2.36 -11.38 11.76
N ALA A 87 3.50 -10.74 12.02
CA ALA A 87 4.11 -10.75 13.33
C ALA A 87 3.24 -9.99 14.34
N ALA A 88 3.44 -10.31 15.62
CA ALA A 88 2.89 -9.49 16.70
C ALA A 88 3.31 -8.01 16.49
N PRO A 89 2.39 -7.05 16.68
CA PRO A 89 1.13 -7.19 17.43
C PRO A 89 -0.16 -7.33 16.62
N LEU A 90 -0.12 -7.38 15.28
CA LEU A 90 -1.35 -7.42 14.46
C LEU A 90 -2.05 -8.79 14.57
N LEU A 91 -1.35 -9.87 14.26
CA LEU A 91 -1.81 -11.22 14.58
C LEU A 91 -1.12 -11.71 15.87
N PRO A 92 -1.83 -12.48 16.74
CA PRO A 92 -3.20 -13.00 16.58
C PRO A 92 -4.33 -12.01 16.97
N ARG A 93 -4.02 -10.78 17.41
CA ARG A 93 -5.02 -9.85 17.99
C ARG A 93 -6.19 -9.52 17.07
N LEU A 94 -5.94 -9.40 15.77
CA LEU A 94 -6.93 -9.07 14.75
C LEU A 94 -7.35 -10.29 13.92
N ALA A 95 -7.15 -11.50 14.44
CA ALA A 95 -7.58 -12.72 13.76
C ALA A 95 -9.09 -12.65 13.43
N GLY A 96 -9.44 -12.97 12.18
CA GLY A 96 -10.81 -12.89 11.66
C GLY A 96 -11.34 -11.47 11.40
N ARG A 97 -10.53 -10.42 11.62
CA ARG A 97 -10.90 -9.02 11.38
C ARG A 97 -9.91 -8.27 10.48
N LEU A 98 -8.66 -8.73 10.40
CA LEU A 98 -7.60 -8.08 9.64
C LEU A 98 -7.79 -8.27 8.12
N VAL A 99 -7.70 -7.16 7.40
CA VAL A 99 -7.55 -7.10 5.94
C VAL A 99 -6.29 -6.28 5.63
N LEU A 100 -5.46 -6.74 4.71
CA LEU A 100 -4.27 -5.99 4.30
C LEU A 100 -4.58 -5.12 3.08
N GLY A 101 -4.35 -3.81 3.21
CA GLY A 101 -4.49 -2.86 2.10
C GLY A 101 -3.20 -2.73 1.29
N VAL A 102 -3.29 -2.81 -0.03
CA VAL A 102 -2.14 -2.60 -0.93
C VAL A 102 -2.47 -1.66 -2.07
N HIS A 103 -1.51 -0.81 -2.42
CA HIS A 103 -1.61 0.14 -3.53
C HIS A 103 -0.63 -0.20 -4.64
N HIS A 104 -1.04 0.01 -5.89
CA HIS A 104 -0.19 -0.25 -7.06
C HIS A 104 -0.41 0.79 -8.15
N TYR A 105 0.70 1.37 -8.61
CA TYR A 105 0.73 2.30 -9.73
C TYR A 105 1.93 2.03 -10.62
N SER A 106 1.82 2.43 -11.89
CA SER A 106 2.89 2.32 -12.89
C SER A 106 4.21 2.91 -12.42
N TRP A 107 4.17 4.01 -11.66
CA TRP A 107 5.32 4.78 -11.18
C TRP A 107 5.88 4.33 -9.84
N ASN A 108 5.22 3.40 -9.13
CA ASN A 108 5.73 2.82 -7.88
C ASN A 108 6.22 1.38 -8.08
N GLY A 109 6.82 0.79 -7.04
CA GLY A 109 7.49 -0.49 -7.19
C GLY A 109 8.25 -1.01 -5.96
N PRO A 110 8.84 -2.21 -6.09
CA PRO A 110 9.46 -2.92 -4.97
C PRO A 110 10.78 -2.35 -4.45
N GLY A 111 11.48 -1.55 -5.25
CA GLY A 111 12.75 -0.98 -4.82
C GLY A 111 12.60 0.39 -4.17
N ARG A 112 13.74 0.93 -3.74
CA ARG A 112 13.78 2.20 -3.00
C ARG A 112 13.28 3.31 -3.90
N TYR A 113 12.41 4.15 -3.37
CA TYR A 113 11.94 5.37 -3.98
C TYR A 113 12.23 6.53 -3.03
N LEU A 114 12.71 7.64 -3.59
CA LEU A 114 12.85 8.89 -2.85
C LEU A 114 11.70 9.80 -3.29
N PRO A 115 10.91 10.35 -2.35
CA PRO A 115 9.70 11.12 -2.63
C PRO A 115 9.93 12.54 -3.17
N PHE A 116 11.04 12.76 -3.87
CA PHE A 116 11.38 14.04 -4.51
C PHE A 116 11.41 13.94 -6.05
N GLY A 117 10.81 12.89 -6.61
CA GLY A 117 10.89 12.60 -8.04
C GLY A 117 9.57 12.15 -8.62
N VAL A 118 8.55 13.01 -8.63
CA VAL A 118 7.63 13.03 -9.77
C VAL A 118 8.33 13.88 -10.83
N THR A 119 9.38 13.34 -11.45
CA THR A 119 10.05 14.04 -12.54
C THR A 119 9.35 13.69 -13.83
N GLU A 120 8.88 14.72 -14.54
CA GLU A 120 8.48 14.56 -15.92
C GLU A 120 9.56 13.79 -16.68
N ASN A 121 9.15 12.80 -17.46
CA ASN A 121 10.06 11.84 -18.08
C ASN A 121 10.77 12.47 -19.31
N ARG A 122 11.44 13.63 -19.14
CA ARG A 122 12.05 14.44 -20.21
C ARG A 122 13.44 14.96 -19.84
N GLY A 123 14.35 14.94 -20.81
CA GLY A 123 15.66 15.60 -20.74
C GLY A 123 16.59 15.06 -19.65
N PHE A 124 17.29 15.97 -18.97
CA PHE A 124 18.34 15.67 -17.99
C PHE A 124 17.85 14.84 -16.79
N GLN A 125 16.58 15.01 -16.38
CA GLN A 125 15.99 14.25 -15.27
C GLN A 125 15.91 12.75 -15.57
N ARG A 126 15.58 12.38 -16.82
CA ARG A 126 15.57 10.97 -17.25
C ARG A 126 16.96 10.36 -17.20
N CYS A 127 17.99 11.09 -17.67
CA CYS A 127 19.37 10.63 -17.63
C CYS A 127 19.88 10.47 -16.19
N ALA A 128 19.58 11.42 -15.31
CA ALA A 128 19.92 11.34 -13.89
C ALA A 128 19.25 10.15 -13.21
N HIS A 129 17.97 9.90 -13.51
CA HIS A 129 17.24 8.75 -12.95
C HIS A 129 17.80 7.41 -13.45
N ILE A 130 18.14 7.29 -14.75
CA ILE A 130 18.82 6.10 -15.31
C ILE A 130 20.16 5.88 -14.60
N ALA A 131 20.97 6.93 -14.41
CA ALA A 131 22.24 6.81 -13.71
C ALA A 131 22.07 6.38 -12.25
N LEU A 132 21.12 6.96 -11.53
CA LEU A 132 20.83 6.60 -10.13
C LEU A 132 20.26 5.18 -10.00
N ARG A 133 19.47 4.70 -10.97
CA ARG A 133 19.06 3.29 -11.08
C ARG A 133 20.25 2.37 -11.33
N ALA A 134 21.14 2.73 -12.25
CA ALA A 134 22.35 1.97 -12.55
C ALA A 134 23.29 1.87 -11.32
N LEU A 135 23.32 2.92 -10.50
CA LEU A 135 24.07 2.97 -9.24
C LEU A 135 23.35 2.28 -8.06
N GLY A 136 22.15 1.75 -8.25
CA GLY A 136 21.42 0.99 -7.22
C GLY A 136 20.73 1.84 -6.14
N PHE A 137 20.57 3.15 -6.36
CA PHE A 137 19.85 4.02 -5.43
C PHE A 137 18.32 3.84 -5.51
N PHE A 138 17.81 3.31 -6.62
CA PHE A 138 16.39 3.04 -6.87
C PHE A 138 16.11 1.56 -7.20
N SER A 139 14.83 1.15 -7.26
CA SER A 139 14.50 -0.11 -7.96
C SER A 139 15.07 -0.10 -9.37
N LYS A 140 15.48 -1.25 -9.87
CA LYS A 140 15.80 -1.39 -11.31
C LYS A 140 14.56 -1.07 -12.16
N GLU A 141 13.36 -1.41 -11.66
CA GLU A 141 12.08 -1.32 -12.38
C GLU A 141 10.93 -0.86 -11.46
N ASN A 142 10.05 -0.01 -11.97
CA ASN A 142 8.71 0.22 -11.41
C ASN A 142 7.76 -0.88 -11.90
N TYR A 143 6.57 -1.01 -11.31
CA TYR A 143 5.59 -1.97 -11.82
C TYR A 143 5.20 -1.71 -13.28
N GLY A 144 5.17 -0.44 -13.70
CA GLY A 144 4.90 -0.07 -15.08
C GLY A 144 5.98 -0.51 -16.08
N ASP A 145 7.20 -0.76 -15.60
CA ASP A 145 8.31 -1.25 -16.43
C ASP A 145 8.27 -2.78 -16.60
N MET A 146 7.52 -3.49 -15.74
CA MET A 146 7.52 -4.96 -15.69
C MET A 146 6.68 -5.58 -16.80
N SER A 147 7.19 -6.70 -17.34
CA SER A 147 6.40 -7.62 -18.16
C SER A 147 5.24 -8.21 -17.35
N LEU A 148 4.23 -8.79 -18.01
CA LEU A 148 3.11 -9.44 -17.31
C LEU A 148 3.58 -10.57 -16.39
N GLU A 149 4.55 -11.38 -16.84
CA GLU A 149 5.11 -12.49 -16.06
C GLU A 149 5.87 -11.98 -14.83
N THR A 150 6.74 -10.98 -15.02
CA THR A 150 7.48 -10.34 -13.94
C THR A 150 6.55 -9.69 -12.93
N LEU A 151 5.55 -8.94 -13.40
CA LEU A 151 4.56 -8.30 -12.54
C LEU A 151 3.81 -9.35 -11.71
N ARG A 152 3.35 -10.44 -12.33
CA ARG A 152 2.66 -11.53 -11.63
C ARG A 152 3.53 -12.12 -10.51
N GLY A 153 4.79 -12.45 -10.80
CA GLY A 153 5.73 -12.98 -9.81
C GLY A 153 5.94 -12.02 -8.64
N VAL A 154 6.15 -10.73 -8.92
CA VAL A 154 6.34 -9.73 -7.87
C VAL A 154 5.08 -9.54 -7.02
N LEU A 155 3.88 -9.51 -7.62
CA LEU A 155 2.63 -9.40 -6.85
C LEU A 155 2.41 -10.63 -5.97
N HIS A 156 2.71 -11.82 -6.49
CA HIS A 156 2.65 -13.08 -5.74
C HIS A 156 3.57 -13.04 -4.51
N ASP A 157 4.86 -12.74 -4.71
CA ASP A 157 5.85 -12.63 -3.63
C ASP A 157 5.46 -11.58 -2.58
N GLN A 158 4.84 -10.49 -3.03
CA GLN A 158 4.50 -9.40 -2.15
C GLN A 158 3.28 -9.68 -1.28
N TRP A 159 2.23 -10.28 -1.85
CA TRP A 159 0.94 -10.47 -1.15
C TRP A 159 0.04 -11.55 -1.77
N GLY A 160 0.19 -11.90 -3.05
CA GLY A 160 -0.70 -12.86 -3.72
C GLY A 160 -0.70 -14.26 -3.10
N HIS A 161 0.45 -14.72 -2.58
CA HIS A 161 0.56 -15.99 -1.86
C HIS A 161 -0.37 -16.12 -0.64
N LEU A 162 -0.84 -14.99 -0.08
CA LEU A 162 -1.79 -14.99 1.03
C LEU A 162 -3.18 -15.44 0.62
N LEU A 163 -3.58 -15.09 -0.60
CA LEU A 163 -4.89 -15.44 -1.16
C LEU A 163 -4.93 -16.93 -1.51
N GLU A 164 -3.85 -17.44 -2.10
CA GLU A 164 -3.72 -18.87 -2.44
C GLU A 164 -3.78 -19.79 -1.21
N THR A 165 -3.33 -19.29 -0.06
CA THR A 165 -3.28 -20.04 1.20
C THR A 165 -4.40 -19.69 2.17
N ASP A 166 -5.35 -18.83 1.76
CA ASP A 166 -6.43 -18.28 2.60
C ASP A 166 -5.94 -17.77 3.97
N ARG A 167 -4.74 -17.18 4.00
CA ARG A 167 -4.09 -16.80 5.26
C ARG A 167 -4.64 -15.49 5.81
N CYS A 168 -4.94 -14.55 4.92
CA CYS A 168 -5.53 -13.25 5.25
C CYS A 168 -6.04 -12.58 3.96
N PRO A 169 -7.23 -11.95 3.99
CA PRO A 169 -7.72 -11.17 2.87
C PRO A 169 -6.76 -10.01 2.53
N VAL A 170 -6.58 -9.79 1.23
CA VAL A 170 -5.89 -8.62 0.69
C VAL A 170 -6.91 -7.80 -0.09
N TRP A 171 -6.94 -6.50 0.16
CA TRP A 171 -7.74 -5.54 -0.60
C TRP A 171 -6.80 -4.62 -1.36
N VAL A 172 -6.92 -4.60 -2.68
CA VAL A 172 -6.21 -3.62 -3.51
C VAL A 172 -6.95 -2.28 -3.40
N SER A 173 -6.67 -1.53 -2.34
CA SER A 173 -7.41 -0.32 -1.96
C SER A 173 -7.16 0.87 -2.88
N GLU A 174 -6.06 0.86 -3.66
CA GLU A 174 -5.79 1.91 -4.64
C GLU A 174 -5.00 1.41 -5.85
N PHE A 175 -5.57 1.58 -7.04
CA PHE A 175 -4.87 1.45 -8.33
C PHE A 175 -5.63 2.23 -9.40
N GLY A 176 -4.96 2.60 -10.48
CA GLY A 176 -5.62 3.24 -11.61
C GLY A 176 -4.66 3.68 -12.71
N SER A 177 -5.20 4.43 -13.68
CA SER A 177 -4.46 4.96 -14.82
C SER A 177 -4.90 6.38 -15.15
N GLY A 178 -4.02 7.14 -15.81
CA GLY A 178 -4.37 8.45 -16.39
C GLY A 178 -5.25 8.36 -17.66
N GLY A 179 -5.79 7.18 -17.98
CA GLY A 179 -6.54 6.93 -19.22
C GLY A 179 -5.65 6.58 -20.43
N PRO A 180 -6.27 6.29 -21.60
CA PRO A 180 -5.56 5.81 -22.79
C PRO A 180 -4.51 6.76 -23.37
N ASP A 181 -4.67 8.06 -23.13
CA ASP A 181 -3.72 9.10 -23.60
C ASP A 181 -2.37 9.04 -22.86
N ASN A 182 -2.33 8.38 -21.70
CA ASN A 182 -1.10 8.04 -20.99
C ASN A 182 -0.77 6.56 -21.20
N SER A 183 -0.10 6.25 -22.32
CA SER A 183 0.17 4.87 -22.72
C SER A 183 0.94 4.06 -21.67
N TYR A 184 1.89 4.67 -20.95
CA TYR A 184 2.66 3.99 -19.91
C TYR A 184 1.77 3.50 -18.75
N ASP A 185 0.92 4.39 -18.23
CA ASP A 185 -0.01 4.04 -17.15
C ASP A 185 -1.08 3.05 -17.64
N PHE A 186 -1.57 3.22 -18.87
CA PHE A 186 -2.61 2.39 -19.43
C PHE A 186 -2.13 0.96 -19.71
N GLU A 187 -0.93 0.79 -20.25
CA GLU A 187 -0.33 -0.52 -20.47
C GLU A 187 -0.09 -1.25 -19.14
N PHE A 188 0.42 -0.55 -18.12
CA PHE A 188 0.52 -1.09 -16.75
C PHE A 188 -0.85 -1.55 -16.26
N PHE A 189 -1.87 -0.69 -16.38
CA PHE A 189 -3.22 -0.97 -15.90
C PHE A 189 -3.81 -2.23 -16.54
N GLN A 190 -3.65 -2.42 -17.86
CA GLN A 190 -4.11 -3.64 -18.54
C GLN A 190 -3.44 -4.91 -18.00
N ARG A 191 -2.12 -4.87 -17.78
CA ARG A 191 -1.39 -5.99 -17.19
C ARG A 191 -1.81 -6.23 -15.73
N PHE A 192 -1.98 -5.16 -14.97
CA PHE A 192 -2.35 -5.24 -13.56
C PHE A 192 -3.76 -5.82 -13.38
N VAL A 193 -4.76 -5.35 -14.14
CA VAL A 193 -6.12 -5.91 -14.13
C VAL A 193 -6.14 -7.39 -14.52
N THR A 194 -5.27 -7.79 -15.47
CA THR A 194 -5.08 -9.21 -15.81
C THR A 194 -4.59 -10.02 -14.59
N CYS A 195 -3.67 -9.46 -13.81
CA CYS A 195 -3.22 -10.09 -12.56
C CYS A 195 -4.32 -10.11 -11.48
N LEU A 196 -5.10 -9.04 -11.32
CA LEU A 196 -6.19 -8.99 -10.35
C LEU A 196 -7.22 -10.09 -10.61
N GLY A 197 -7.65 -10.24 -11.86
CA GLY A 197 -8.61 -11.29 -12.24
C GLY A 197 -8.05 -12.70 -12.07
N ALA A 198 -6.73 -12.89 -12.23
CA ALA A 198 -6.09 -14.19 -12.00
C ALA A 198 -5.96 -14.55 -10.51
N LEU A 199 -5.86 -13.54 -9.63
CA LEU A 199 -5.74 -13.70 -8.18
C LEU A 199 -7.09 -13.71 -7.44
N ASP A 200 -8.19 -13.40 -8.14
CA ASP A 200 -9.54 -13.23 -7.57
C ASP A 200 -9.56 -12.30 -6.35
N VAL A 201 -8.87 -11.15 -6.46
CA VAL A 201 -8.69 -10.20 -5.36
C VAL A 201 -9.71 -9.06 -5.40
N ASP A 202 -10.24 -8.70 -4.24
CA ASP A 202 -11.09 -7.52 -4.07
C ASP A 202 -10.31 -6.22 -4.26
N PHE A 203 -10.97 -5.18 -4.79
CA PHE A 203 -10.30 -3.93 -5.13
C PHE A 203 -11.17 -2.67 -4.96
N ALA A 204 -10.52 -1.51 -4.91
CA ALA A 204 -11.11 -0.20 -5.15
C ALA A 204 -10.31 0.55 -6.22
N TYR A 205 -11.00 1.05 -7.25
CA TYR A 205 -10.38 1.79 -8.34
C TYR A 205 -10.24 3.27 -7.97
N TRP A 206 -9.07 3.83 -8.26
CA TRP A 206 -8.77 5.23 -8.03
C TRP A 206 -8.44 6.01 -9.32
N PRO A 207 -9.12 7.14 -9.60
CA PRO A 207 -10.31 7.65 -8.92
C PRO A 207 -11.60 7.34 -9.71
N LEU A 208 -12.73 7.19 -9.01
CA LEU A 208 -14.06 7.32 -9.64
C LEU A 208 -14.32 8.78 -10.09
N ASN A 209 -13.71 9.75 -9.41
CA ASN A 209 -13.90 11.17 -9.67
C ASN A 209 -13.51 11.54 -11.11
N VAL A 210 -14.40 12.26 -11.79
CA VAL A 210 -14.11 12.86 -13.10
C VAL A 210 -13.24 14.11 -12.94
N GLY A 211 -12.31 14.30 -13.88
CA GLY A 211 -11.38 15.44 -13.90
C GLY A 211 -9.92 15.01 -13.72
N GLN A 212 -9.03 16.00 -13.60
CA GLN A 212 -7.61 15.72 -13.36
C GLN A 212 -7.46 14.94 -12.05
N LYS A 213 -6.75 13.80 -12.10
CA LYS A 213 -6.39 13.03 -10.91
C LYS A 213 -5.78 14.00 -9.89
N ALA A 214 -6.33 14.06 -8.69
CA ALA A 214 -5.72 14.83 -7.61
C ALA A 214 -4.28 14.32 -7.42
N SER A 215 -3.29 15.17 -7.67
CA SER A 215 -1.92 14.89 -7.29
C SER A 215 -1.86 14.98 -5.76
N GLY A 216 -1.47 13.90 -5.11
CA GLY A 216 -1.34 13.81 -3.66
C GLY A 216 -0.10 14.55 -3.12
N ASP A 217 0.11 15.78 -3.61
CA ASP A 217 1.20 16.70 -3.26
C ASP A 217 0.77 17.66 -2.15
#